data_AF-A0A7S3FQ21-F1
#
_entry.id   AF-A0A7S3FQ21-F1
#
_cell.length_a   1.000
_cell.length_b   1.000
_cell.length_c   1.000
_cell.angle_alpha   90.00
_cell.angle_beta   90.00
_cell.angle_gamma   90.00
#
_symmetry.space_group_name_H-M   'P 1'
#
loop_
_entity.id
_entity.type
_entity.pdbx_description
1 polymer ?
#
loop_
_entity_poly.entity_id
_entity_poly.type
_entity_poly.pdbx_seq_one_letter_code
_entity_poly.pdbx_strand_id
1 'polypeptide(L)'
;KASRRARIAAAYAKVGRGGPAATPSLGLPISSDDLDDIGALVSLCHVDQAVASVSSTPGGQRHANRRWRDWIDGGGLAGYAKRRNNPLDESGSSRMSAYVNAGMVSPFRLAREGNSDHKFFQEYQTWRELGYSFVFRRPVTHNTIGCLPAWAQRTLRGRAEDGRAARLSLRDLEEGRTPEPLWNAMQVALVKTGELHNNLRMTWGKAIHHWSASPEEALERLEHLNNKYALDGSAPPSYVGILWCFGGFDSPSKRGEVPVLGSVKPKPVSAYRRVSAQALLRKHGLSSKPAGQLSVISLLQRGSR
;
A
#
# COMPACT_ATOMS: atom_id res chain seq x y z
N LYS A 1 -17.05 31.92 4.43
CA LYS A 1 -17.82 30.83 3.75
C LYS A 1 -18.10 31.13 2.27
N ALA A 2 -18.49 32.36 1.90
CA ALA A 2 -18.74 32.78 0.52
C ALA A 2 -17.53 32.58 -0.42
N SER A 3 -16.31 32.93 0.02
CA SER A 3 -15.09 32.76 -0.80
C SER A 3 -14.72 31.30 -1.09
N ARG A 4 -14.95 30.37 -0.15
CA ARG A 4 -14.72 28.93 -0.37
C ARG A 4 -15.73 28.35 -1.35
N ARG A 5 -17.01 28.72 -1.24
CA ARG A 5 -18.05 28.30 -2.20
C ARG A 5 -17.76 28.84 -3.60
N ALA A 6 -17.39 30.12 -3.71
CA ALA A 6 -17.01 30.74 -4.98
C ALA A 6 -15.81 30.03 -5.64
N ARG A 7 -14.76 29.69 -4.87
CA ARG A 7 -13.60 28.94 -5.40
C ARG A 7 -13.93 27.51 -5.83
N ILE A 8 -14.87 26.84 -5.15
CA ILE A 8 -15.29 25.47 -5.51
C ILE A 8 -16.20 25.48 -6.74
N ALA A 9 -17.04 26.52 -6.87
CA ALA A 9 -17.99 26.66 -7.98
C ALA A 9 -17.37 27.28 -9.24
N ALA A 10 -16.20 27.92 -9.12
CA ALA A 10 -15.48 28.46 -10.26
C ALA A 10 -15.15 27.32 -11.24
N ALA A 11 -15.64 27.44 -12.47
CA ALA A 11 -15.24 26.54 -13.54
C ALA A 11 -13.73 26.65 -13.71
N TYR A 12 -13.03 25.51 -13.67
CA TYR A 12 -11.64 25.47 -14.10
C TYR A 12 -11.58 25.98 -15.54
N ALA A 13 -10.57 26.80 -15.84
CA ALA A 13 -10.30 27.17 -17.23
C ALA A 13 -10.26 25.89 -18.07
N LYS A 14 -11.07 25.85 -19.14
CA LYS A 14 -11.02 24.74 -20.09
C LYS A 14 -9.63 24.75 -20.71
N VAL A 15 -8.75 23.89 -20.22
CA VAL A 15 -7.48 23.59 -20.89
C VAL A 15 -7.86 22.80 -22.14
N GLY A 16 -7.63 23.37 -23.32
CA GLY A 16 -7.83 22.67 -24.58
C GLY A 16 -7.04 21.36 -24.54
N ARG A 17 -7.68 20.23 -24.86
CA ARG A 17 -6.99 18.94 -25.03
C ARG A 17 -6.27 18.90 -26.37
N GLY A 18 -5.33 19.82 -26.56
CA GLY A 18 -4.29 19.74 -27.58
C GLY A 18 -3.00 19.33 -26.88
N GLY A 19 -2.90 18.08 -26.44
CA GLY A 19 -1.59 17.56 -26.07
C GLY A 19 -0.75 17.49 -27.33
N PRO A 20 0.54 17.84 -27.30
CA PRO A 20 1.42 17.51 -28.42
C PRO A 20 1.25 16.01 -28.71
N ALA A 21 1.17 15.63 -29.98
CA ALA A 21 1.38 14.24 -30.36
C ALA A 21 2.65 13.79 -29.65
N ALA A 22 2.58 12.68 -28.91
CA ALA A 22 3.70 12.21 -28.10
C ALA A 22 4.96 12.24 -28.97
N THR A 23 5.87 13.16 -28.68
CA THR A 23 7.15 13.22 -29.39
C THR A 23 7.84 11.89 -29.13
N PRO A 24 8.22 11.12 -30.16
CA PRO A 24 8.72 9.74 -29.99
C PRO A 24 9.94 9.63 -29.07
N SER A 25 10.71 10.71 -28.92
CA SER A 25 11.80 10.80 -27.97
C SER A 25 11.70 12.08 -27.15
N LEU A 26 11.60 11.93 -25.82
CA LEU A 26 11.70 13.04 -24.88
C LEU A 26 13.15 13.61 -24.78
N GLY A 27 14.08 13.16 -25.63
CA GLY A 27 15.49 13.55 -25.57
C GLY A 27 16.11 13.27 -24.20
N LEU A 28 15.57 12.29 -23.47
CA LEU A 28 16.05 11.97 -22.14
C LEU A 28 17.47 11.40 -22.25
N PRO A 29 18.38 11.73 -21.32
CA PRO A 29 19.76 11.23 -21.32
C PRO A 29 19.82 9.77 -20.84
N ILE A 30 18.96 8.91 -21.39
CA ILE A 30 18.85 7.49 -21.05
C ILE A 30 18.88 6.67 -22.35
N SER A 31 19.69 5.63 -22.37
CA SER A 31 19.65 4.58 -23.38
C SER A 31 18.62 3.52 -22.97
N SER A 32 18.07 2.79 -23.95
CA SER A 32 17.27 1.61 -23.65
C SER A 32 18.16 0.49 -23.13
N ASP A 33 17.77 -0.12 -22.02
CA ASP A 33 18.37 -1.37 -21.54
C ASP A 33 17.97 -2.56 -22.42
N ASP A 34 18.84 -3.55 -22.50
CA ASP A 34 18.52 -4.88 -23.05
C ASP A 34 17.70 -5.66 -22.03
N LEU A 35 16.49 -6.09 -22.42
CA LEU A 35 15.54 -6.78 -21.55
C LEU A 35 15.64 -8.31 -21.66
N ASP A 36 16.58 -8.85 -22.43
CA ASP A 36 16.77 -10.29 -22.59
C ASP A 36 17.29 -10.96 -21.30
N ASP A 37 18.06 -10.23 -20.47
CA ASP A 37 18.50 -10.66 -19.14
C ASP A 37 18.12 -9.65 -18.04
N ILE A 38 16.86 -9.70 -17.62
CA ILE A 38 16.35 -8.90 -16.51
C ILE A 38 17.11 -9.19 -15.20
N GLY A 39 17.63 -10.41 -15.01
CA GLY A 39 18.37 -10.80 -13.82
C GLY A 39 19.69 -10.02 -13.70
N ALA A 40 20.41 -9.90 -14.81
CA ALA A 40 21.62 -9.07 -14.89
C ALA A 40 21.32 -7.60 -14.55
N LEU A 41 20.26 -7.02 -15.13
CA LEU A 41 19.85 -5.64 -14.81
C LEU A 41 19.51 -5.46 -13.33
N VAL A 42 18.77 -6.39 -12.73
CA VAL A 42 18.41 -6.34 -11.30
C VAL A 42 19.66 -6.46 -10.41
N SER A 43 20.68 -7.22 -10.83
CA SER A 43 21.93 -7.35 -10.08
C SER A 43 22.74 -6.04 -9.99
N LEU A 44 22.53 -5.12 -10.94
CA LEU A 44 23.14 -3.79 -10.94
C LEU A 44 22.42 -2.79 -10.01
N CYS A 45 21.20 -3.11 -9.60
CA CYS A 45 20.40 -2.24 -8.73
C CYS A 45 20.86 -2.33 -7.27
N HIS A 46 20.95 -1.19 -6.60
CA HIS A 46 21.18 -1.08 -5.16
C HIS A 46 19.90 -1.38 -4.37
N VAL A 47 19.42 -2.62 -4.45
CA VAL A 47 18.21 -3.13 -3.79
C VAL A 47 18.52 -4.37 -2.97
N ASP A 48 17.60 -4.74 -2.07
CA ASP A 48 17.72 -5.98 -1.31
C ASP A 48 17.50 -7.20 -2.21
N GLN A 49 18.61 -7.82 -2.63
CA GLN A 49 18.64 -8.99 -3.52
C GLN A 49 18.04 -10.26 -2.87
N ALA A 50 17.77 -10.26 -1.56
CA ALA A 50 17.11 -11.38 -0.90
C ALA A 50 15.58 -11.37 -1.09
N VAL A 51 15.00 -10.27 -1.59
CA VAL A 51 13.56 -10.19 -1.88
C VAL A 51 13.26 -10.96 -3.17
N ALA A 52 12.45 -12.02 -3.03
CA ALA A 52 12.09 -12.86 -4.17
C ALA A 52 11.20 -12.14 -5.19
N SER A 53 11.35 -12.48 -6.47
CA SER A 53 10.50 -12.00 -7.55
C SER A 53 9.02 -12.39 -7.35
N VAL A 54 8.10 -11.50 -7.70
CA VAL A 54 6.65 -11.75 -7.62
C VAL A 54 6.13 -12.31 -8.95
N SER A 55 5.87 -13.62 -9.00
CA SER A 55 5.34 -14.27 -10.20
C SER A 55 3.85 -14.00 -10.46
N SER A 56 3.07 -13.67 -9.41
CA SER A 56 1.62 -13.44 -9.52
C SER A 56 1.24 -12.11 -10.20
N THR A 57 2.20 -11.20 -10.35
CA THR A 57 2.00 -9.87 -10.94
C THR A 57 3.13 -9.58 -11.93
N PRO A 58 3.13 -10.24 -13.12
CA PRO A 58 4.16 -9.99 -14.12
C PRO A 58 4.16 -8.52 -14.55
N GLY A 59 5.35 -7.95 -14.69
CA GLY A 59 5.57 -6.56 -15.10
C GLY A 59 5.34 -6.32 -16.59
N GLY A 60 5.45 -5.06 -17.01
CA GLY A 60 5.39 -4.65 -18.41
C GLY A 60 4.01 -4.22 -18.89
N GLN A 61 4.02 -3.36 -19.91
CA GLN A 61 2.82 -2.73 -20.46
C GLN A 61 1.78 -3.74 -20.98
N ARG A 62 2.23 -4.86 -21.57
CA ARG A 62 1.32 -5.92 -22.06
C ARG A 62 0.47 -6.50 -20.93
N HIS A 63 1.08 -6.80 -19.79
CA HIS A 63 0.39 -7.33 -18.62
C HIS A 63 -0.50 -6.28 -17.93
N ALA A 64 -0.03 -5.04 -17.84
CA ALA A 64 -0.84 -3.91 -17.35
C ALA A 64 -2.13 -3.74 -18.17
N ASN A 65 -1.99 -3.73 -19.50
CA ASN A 65 -3.12 -3.54 -20.41
C ASN A 65 -4.10 -4.71 -20.39
N ARG A 66 -3.61 -5.94 -20.24
CA ARG A 66 -4.47 -7.13 -20.12
C ARG A 66 -5.29 -7.05 -18.83
N ARG A 67 -4.63 -6.89 -17.67
CA ARG A 67 -5.31 -6.80 -16.36
C ARG A 67 -6.39 -5.72 -16.34
N TRP A 68 -6.08 -4.53 -16.87
CA TRP A 68 -7.05 -3.44 -16.90
C TRP A 68 -8.28 -3.74 -17.75
N ARG A 69 -8.09 -4.32 -18.94
CA ARG A 69 -9.20 -4.73 -19.83
C ARG A 69 -10.04 -5.82 -19.19
N ASP A 70 -9.40 -6.91 -18.74
CA ASP A 70 -10.10 -8.02 -18.10
C ASP A 70 -10.93 -7.56 -16.89
N TRP A 71 -10.41 -6.60 -16.12
CA TRP A 71 -11.14 -6.03 -14.98
C TRP A 71 -12.33 -5.16 -15.41
N ILE A 72 -12.20 -4.32 -16.43
CA ILE A 72 -13.32 -3.53 -16.97
C ILE A 72 -14.39 -4.46 -17.55
N ASP A 73 -13.99 -5.37 -18.44
CA ASP A 73 -14.88 -6.26 -19.18
C ASP A 73 -15.61 -7.22 -18.22
N GLY A 74 -14.96 -7.62 -17.13
CA GLY A 74 -15.55 -8.38 -16.02
C GLY A 74 -16.46 -7.58 -15.08
N GLY A 75 -16.86 -6.35 -15.44
CA GLY A 75 -17.75 -5.52 -14.64
C GLY A 75 -17.10 -4.91 -13.40
N GLY A 76 -15.77 -4.78 -13.40
CA GLY A 76 -14.97 -4.23 -12.30
C GLY A 76 -15.46 -2.86 -11.84
N LEU A 77 -15.66 -1.94 -12.77
CA LEU A 77 -16.16 -0.58 -12.49
C LEU A 77 -17.57 -0.60 -11.90
N ALA A 78 -18.53 -1.28 -12.54
CA ALA A 78 -19.93 -1.33 -12.10
C ALA A 78 -20.09 -1.90 -10.68
N GLY A 79 -19.22 -2.84 -10.29
CA GLY A 79 -19.22 -3.45 -8.96
C GLY A 79 -18.29 -2.77 -7.94
N TYR A 80 -17.45 -1.81 -8.35
CA TYR A 80 -16.32 -1.35 -7.55
C TYR A 80 -16.75 -0.82 -6.19
N ALA A 81 -17.70 0.13 -6.15
CA ALA A 81 -18.13 0.75 -4.91
C ALA A 81 -18.62 -0.27 -3.84
N LYS A 82 -19.29 -1.34 -4.28
CA LYS A 82 -19.84 -2.39 -3.41
C LYS A 82 -18.76 -3.40 -2.99
N ARG A 83 -17.87 -3.78 -3.91
CA ARG A 83 -16.94 -4.91 -3.74
C ARG A 83 -15.58 -4.52 -3.17
N ARG A 84 -15.10 -3.30 -3.39
CA ARG A 84 -13.74 -2.81 -3.04
C ARG A 84 -13.30 -2.94 -1.59
N ASN A 85 -14.23 -3.26 -0.70
CA ASN A 85 -13.98 -3.38 0.72
C ASN A 85 -13.78 -4.82 1.19
N ASN A 86 -14.04 -5.81 0.32
CA ASN A 86 -13.83 -7.22 0.61
C ASN A 86 -12.40 -7.64 0.20
N PRO A 87 -11.49 -7.88 1.14
CA PRO A 87 -10.12 -8.28 0.81
C PRO A 87 -10.02 -9.68 0.18
N LEU A 88 -11.06 -10.50 0.25
CA LEU A 88 -11.11 -11.83 -0.39
C LEU A 88 -11.62 -11.78 -1.84
N ASP A 89 -12.22 -10.68 -2.26
CA ASP A 89 -12.70 -10.51 -3.64
C ASP A 89 -11.56 -10.01 -4.53
N GLU A 90 -11.05 -10.89 -5.39
CA GLU A 90 -9.97 -10.54 -6.33
C GLU A 90 -10.40 -9.56 -7.41
N SER A 91 -11.69 -9.57 -7.77
CA SER A 91 -12.28 -8.68 -8.78
C SER A 91 -12.79 -7.35 -8.18
N GLY A 92 -12.82 -7.25 -6.85
CA GLY A 92 -13.29 -6.06 -6.13
C GLY A 92 -12.41 -4.83 -6.30
N SER A 93 -11.17 -5.00 -6.77
CA SER A 93 -10.21 -3.93 -7.07
C SER A 93 -9.55 -4.17 -8.41
N SER A 94 -9.12 -3.09 -9.09
CA SER A 94 -8.40 -3.20 -10.36
C SER A 94 -7.00 -3.79 -10.22
N ARG A 95 -6.42 -3.70 -9.01
CA ARG A 95 -5.04 -4.14 -8.70
C ARG A 95 -4.01 -3.53 -9.66
N MET A 96 -4.26 -2.28 -10.10
CA MET A 96 -3.42 -1.57 -11.07
C MET A 96 -2.29 -0.75 -10.44
N SER A 97 -2.22 -0.66 -9.11
CA SER A 97 -1.30 0.24 -8.41
C SER A 97 0.17 -0.01 -8.75
N ALA A 98 0.60 -1.27 -8.82
CA ALA A 98 1.96 -1.64 -9.22
C ALA A 98 2.32 -1.13 -10.63
N TYR A 99 1.45 -1.36 -11.61
CA TYR A 99 1.66 -0.94 -13.00
C TYR A 99 1.67 0.58 -13.16
N VAL A 100 0.80 1.26 -12.42
CA VAL A 100 0.75 2.73 -12.42
C VAL A 100 2.00 3.31 -11.75
N ASN A 101 2.45 2.70 -10.65
CA ASN A 101 3.66 3.13 -9.94
C ASN A 101 4.91 2.99 -10.82
N ALA A 102 5.06 1.84 -11.48
CA ALA A 102 6.20 1.54 -12.34
C ALA A 102 6.12 2.19 -13.74
N GLY A 103 5.13 3.05 -14.01
CA GLY A 103 4.98 3.73 -15.31
C GLY A 103 4.62 2.80 -16.48
N MET A 104 4.18 1.56 -16.21
CA MET A 104 3.84 0.56 -17.22
C MET A 104 2.51 0.85 -17.93
N VAL A 105 1.72 1.77 -17.38
CA VAL A 105 0.47 2.23 -17.98
C VAL A 105 0.25 3.72 -17.70
N SER A 106 -0.29 4.44 -18.69
CA SER A 106 -0.57 5.87 -18.53
C SER A 106 -1.64 6.10 -17.46
N PRO A 107 -1.36 6.92 -16.43
CA PRO A 107 -2.36 7.20 -15.41
C PRO A 107 -3.57 7.97 -15.96
N PHE A 108 -3.36 8.81 -16.98
CA PHE A 108 -4.42 9.57 -17.66
C PHE A 108 -5.37 8.67 -18.44
N ARG A 109 -4.85 7.59 -19.02
CA ARG A 109 -5.68 6.58 -19.70
C ARG A 109 -6.65 5.94 -18.71
N LEU A 110 -6.14 5.45 -17.58
CA LEU A 110 -6.95 4.83 -16.53
C LEU A 110 -7.97 5.81 -15.93
N ALA A 111 -7.60 7.08 -15.74
CA ALA A 111 -8.54 8.10 -15.27
C ALA A 111 -9.69 8.32 -16.27
N ARG A 112 -9.39 8.38 -17.57
CA ARG A 112 -10.39 8.53 -18.63
C ARG A 112 -11.33 7.33 -18.69
N GLU A 113 -10.77 6.12 -18.67
CA GLU A 113 -11.54 4.87 -18.83
C GLU A 113 -12.31 4.50 -17.55
N GLY A 114 -11.82 4.86 -16.37
CA GLY A 114 -12.46 4.58 -15.08
C GLY A 114 -13.44 5.64 -14.57
N ASN A 115 -13.67 6.71 -15.33
CA ASN A 115 -14.55 7.84 -14.96
C ASN A 115 -16.01 7.43 -14.71
N SER A 116 -16.49 6.33 -15.31
CA SER A 116 -17.89 5.92 -15.19
C SER A 116 -18.31 5.51 -13.77
N ASP A 117 -17.38 5.12 -12.90
CA ASP A 117 -17.66 4.85 -11.48
C ASP A 117 -17.08 5.96 -10.59
N HIS A 118 -17.97 6.74 -9.97
CA HIS A 118 -17.58 7.87 -9.11
C HIS A 118 -16.66 7.44 -7.96
N LYS A 119 -16.84 6.23 -7.42
CA LYS A 119 -16.03 5.77 -6.30
C LYS A 119 -14.62 5.40 -6.75
N PHE A 120 -14.48 4.72 -7.88
CA PHE A 120 -13.20 4.44 -8.51
C PHE A 120 -12.48 5.74 -8.84
N PHE A 121 -13.17 6.68 -9.47
CA PHE A 121 -12.61 7.99 -9.80
C PHE A 121 -12.11 8.76 -8.57
N GLN A 122 -12.86 8.73 -7.46
CA GLN A 122 -12.41 9.34 -6.20
C GLN A 122 -11.13 8.68 -5.65
N GLU A 123 -11.05 7.35 -5.63
CA GLU A 123 -9.86 6.63 -5.16
C GLU A 123 -8.67 6.85 -6.11
N TYR A 124 -8.91 6.75 -7.41
CA TYR A 124 -7.88 6.77 -8.42
C TYR A 124 -7.36 8.16 -8.74
N GLN A 125 -8.22 9.18 -8.84
CA GLN A 125 -7.79 10.55 -9.09
C GLN A 125 -7.56 11.30 -7.78
N THR A 126 -8.58 11.43 -6.92
CA THR A 126 -8.46 12.31 -5.75
C THR A 126 -7.37 11.83 -4.79
N TRP A 127 -7.41 10.56 -4.37
CA TRP A 127 -6.45 10.06 -3.37
C TRP A 127 -5.05 9.86 -3.93
N ARG A 128 -4.91 9.39 -5.17
CA ARG A 128 -3.61 9.29 -5.85
C ARG A 128 -2.97 10.67 -6.02
N GLU A 129 -3.68 11.63 -6.60
CA GLU A 129 -3.13 12.97 -6.88
C GLU A 129 -2.92 13.79 -5.61
N LEU A 130 -3.70 13.55 -4.55
CA LEU A 130 -3.41 14.08 -3.22
C LEU A 130 -2.02 13.63 -2.74
N GLY A 131 -1.64 12.37 -2.98
CA GLY A 131 -0.31 11.85 -2.70
C GLY A 131 0.79 12.66 -3.38
N TYR A 132 0.69 12.83 -4.69
CA TYR A 132 1.66 13.60 -5.48
C TYR A 132 1.70 15.07 -5.03
N SER A 133 0.55 15.73 -4.86
CA SER A 133 0.47 17.12 -4.40
C SER A 133 1.07 17.30 -3.00
N PHE A 134 0.87 16.34 -2.11
CA PHE A 134 1.41 16.37 -0.75
C PHE A 134 2.94 16.26 -0.73
N VAL A 135 3.50 15.24 -1.40
CA VAL A 135 4.95 15.03 -1.45
C VAL A 135 5.64 16.18 -2.19
N PHE A 136 5.06 16.65 -3.31
CA PHE A 136 5.57 17.81 -4.05
C PHE A 136 5.72 19.07 -3.17
N ARG A 137 4.77 19.30 -2.25
CA ARG A 137 4.82 20.44 -1.33
C ARG A 137 5.72 20.21 -0.12
N ARG A 138 6.16 18.98 0.14
CA ARG A 138 6.93 18.58 1.32
C ARG A 138 8.04 17.58 0.95
N PRO A 139 8.90 17.88 -0.03
CA PRO A 139 9.85 16.89 -0.57
C PRO A 139 10.75 16.30 0.52
N VAL A 140 11.15 17.10 1.51
CA VAL A 140 12.06 16.69 2.59
C VAL A 140 11.35 16.07 3.80
N THR A 141 10.08 16.42 4.04
CA THR A 141 9.41 16.10 5.33
C THR A 141 8.18 15.21 5.20
N HIS A 142 7.82 14.81 3.98
CA HIS A 142 6.60 14.05 3.69
C HIS A 142 6.51 12.70 4.42
N ASN A 143 7.61 12.14 4.90
CA ASN A 143 7.67 10.87 5.63
C ASN A 143 8.06 11.05 7.11
N THR A 144 7.74 12.19 7.71
CA THR A 144 8.05 12.49 9.12
C THR A 144 6.78 12.69 9.95
N ILE A 145 6.82 12.42 11.26
CA ILE A 145 5.70 12.75 12.18
C ILE A 145 5.37 14.26 12.13
N GLY A 146 6.38 15.11 11.88
CA GLY A 146 6.21 16.56 11.78
C GLY A 146 5.30 17.04 10.65
N CYS A 147 5.06 16.22 9.62
CA CYS A 147 4.14 16.59 8.53
C CYS A 147 2.65 16.34 8.85
N LEU A 148 2.36 15.61 9.94
CA LEU A 148 0.99 15.31 10.36
C LEU A 148 0.29 16.57 10.90
N PRO A 149 -1.06 16.60 10.91
CA PRO A 149 -1.80 17.66 11.60
C PRO A 149 -1.40 17.77 13.09
N ALA A 150 -1.40 19.00 13.62
CA ALA A 150 -0.96 19.25 15.00
C ALA A 150 -1.72 18.41 16.07
N TRP A 151 -2.99 18.08 15.83
CA TRP A 151 -3.76 17.21 16.72
C TRP A 151 -3.19 15.79 16.78
N ALA A 152 -2.75 15.24 15.64
CA ALA A 152 -2.21 13.89 15.53
C ALA A 152 -0.82 13.81 16.18
N GLN A 153 0.01 14.83 15.95
CA GLN A 153 1.32 14.93 16.61
C GLN A 153 1.18 14.96 18.14
N ARG A 154 0.28 15.81 18.67
CA ARG A 154 0.08 15.94 20.12
C ARG A 154 -0.44 14.65 20.75
N THR A 155 -1.45 14.02 20.14
CA THR A 155 -2.05 12.81 20.74
C THR A 155 -1.07 11.63 20.70
N LEU A 156 -0.32 11.43 19.61
CA LEU A 156 0.67 10.36 19.52
C LEU A 156 1.85 10.57 20.49
N ARG A 157 2.37 11.79 20.61
CA ARG A 157 3.42 12.12 21.59
C ARG A 157 2.92 12.02 23.03
N GLY A 158 1.68 12.43 23.29
CA GLY A 158 1.05 12.33 24.61
C GLY A 158 0.84 10.88 25.07
N ARG A 159 0.93 9.90 24.17
CA ARG A 159 0.87 8.46 24.46
C ARG A 159 2.23 7.77 24.34
N ALA A 160 3.33 8.54 24.27
CA ALA A 160 4.67 7.99 24.11
C ALA A 160 5.12 7.11 25.29
N GLU A 161 4.57 7.32 26.48
CA GLU A 161 4.90 6.56 27.71
C GLU A 161 3.96 5.37 27.96
N ASP A 162 2.89 5.21 27.16
CA ASP A 162 1.96 4.09 27.32
C ASP A 162 2.71 2.74 27.19
N GLY A 163 2.39 1.76 28.03
CA GLY A 163 2.98 0.42 27.93
C GLY A 163 2.66 -0.23 26.57
N ARG A 164 3.67 -0.84 25.92
CA ARG A 164 3.49 -1.66 24.70
C ARG A 164 3.48 -3.12 25.10
N ALA A 165 2.50 -3.87 24.59
CA ALA A 165 2.32 -5.30 24.92
C ALA A 165 3.51 -6.16 24.50
N ALA A 166 4.21 -5.78 23.43
CA ALA A 166 5.46 -6.38 23.00
C ALA A 166 6.31 -5.33 22.30
N ARG A 167 7.63 -5.30 22.53
CA ARG A 167 8.56 -4.56 21.67
C ARG A 167 9.16 -5.56 20.69
N LEU A 168 8.69 -5.54 19.45
CA LEU A 168 9.16 -6.46 18.43
C LEU A 168 10.37 -5.88 17.69
N SER A 169 11.27 -6.75 17.25
CA SER A 169 12.35 -6.36 16.35
C SER A 169 11.80 -6.13 14.94
N LEU A 170 12.51 -5.36 14.12
CA LEU A 170 12.16 -5.22 12.69
C LEU A 170 12.09 -6.58 11.99
N ARG A 171 13.01 -7.49 12.33
CA ARG A 171 13.04 -8.86 11.80
C ARG A 171 11.77 -9.65 12.15
N ASP A 172 11.28 -9.55 13.38
CA ASP A 172 10.03 -10.21 13.77
C ASP A 172 8.85 -9.65 12.98
N LEU A 173 8.83 -8.35 12.73
CA LEU A 173 7.82 -7.73 11.89
C LEU A 173 7.94 -8.17 10.43
N GLU A 174 9.14 -8.22 9.85
CA GLU A 174 9.38 -8.69 8.47
C GLU A 174 8.93 -10.14 8.26
N GLU A 175 9.26 -11.01 9.22
CA GLU A 175 8.94 -12.44 9.18
C GLU A 175 7.49 -12.75 9.61
N GLY A 176 6.72 -11.75 10.04
CA GLY A 176 5.34 -11.97 10.51
C GLY A 176 5.28 -12.79 11.80
N ARG A 177 6.12 -12.46 12.79
CA ARG A 177 6.19 -13.11 14.11
C ARG A 177 5.64 -12.20 15.20
N THR A 178 4.37 -11.84 15.08
CA THR A 178 3.64 -11.04 16.08
C THR A 178 2.64 -11.91 16.85
N PRO A 179 2.14 -11.44 18.02
CA PRO A 179 1.03 -12.08 18.72
C PRO A 179 -0.30 -12.10 17.95
N GLU A 180 -0.41 -11.40 16.81
CA GLU A 180 -1.64 -11.27 16.02
C GLU A 180 -1.57 -12.12 14.73
N PRO A 181 -2.18 -13.32 14.69
CA PRO A 181 -2.03 -14.25 13.57
C PRO A 181 -2.52 -13.69 12.23
N LEU A 182 -3.56 -12.85 12.26
CA LEU A 182 -4.06 -12.20 11.05
C LEU A 182 -3.08 -11.13 10.54
N TRP A 183 -2.37 -10.41 11.42
CA TRP A 183 -1.32 -9.47 11.00
C TRP A 183 -0.16 -10.23 10.35
N ASN A 184 0.25 -11.35 10.94
CA ASN A 184 1.28 -12.23 10.39
C ASN A 184 0.90 -12.70 8.97
N ALA A 185 -0.35 -13.10 8.76
CA ALA A 185 -0.85 -13.47 7.44
C ALA A 185 -0.85 -12.31 6.44
N MET A 186 -1.17 -11.07 6.87
CA MET A 186 -1.07 -9.88 6.02
C MET A 186 0.37 -9.61 5.59
N GLN A 187 1.31 -9.71 6.53
CA GLN A 187 2.73 -9.52 6.27
C GLN A 187 3.27 -10.58 5.31
N VAL A 188 2.98 -11.87 5.57
CA VAL A 188 3.39 -12.97 4.69
C VAL A 188 2.81 -12.81 3.28
N ALA A 189 1.54 -12.41 3.17
CA ALA A 189 0.92 -12.13 1.87
C ALA A 189 1.62 -10.98 1.15
N LEU A 190 1.96 -9.89 1.86
CA LEU A 190 2.70 -8.77 1.29
C LEU A 190 4.08 -9.20 0.78
N VAL A 191 4.86 -9.93 1.59
CA VAL A 191 6.20 -10.42 1.21
C VAL A 191 6.14 -11.34 -0.02
N LYS A 192 5.11 -12.19 -0.13
CA LYS A 192 5.01 -13.18 -1.22
C LYS A 192 4.40 -12.66 -2.50
N THR A 193 3.53 -11.65 -2.42
CA THR A 193 2.73 -11.20 -3.57
C THR A 193 2.99 -9.76 -3.97
N GLY A 194 3.73 -9.02 -3.14
CA GLY A 194 3.99 -7.60 -3.32
C GLY A 194 2.74 -6.72 -3.26
N GLU A 195 1.61 -7.27 -2.82
CA GLU A 195 0.32 -6.57 -2.77
C GLU A 195 -0.38 -6.86 -1.45
N LEU A 196 -0.77 -5.79 -0.75
CA LEU A 196 -1.70 -5.88 0.38
C LEU A 196 -2.94 -5.04 0.08
N HIS A 197 -4.12 -5.65 0.22
CA HIS A 197 -5.40 -4.99 -0.04
C HIS A 197 -5.57 -3.73 0.84
N ASN A 198 -6.07 -2.62 0.29
CA ASN A 198 -6.12 -1.31 0.97
C ASN A 198 -6.76 -1.37 2.38
N ASN A 199 -7.89 -2.08 2.54
CA ASN A 199 -8.50 -2.24 3.86
C ASN A 199 -7.62 -2.98 4.87
N LEU A 200 -6.80 -3.92 4.41
CA LEU A 200 -5.85 -4.63 5.24
C LEU A 200 -4.65 -3.73 5.55
N ARG A 201 -4.14 -2.94 4.60
CA ARG A 201 -3.06 -1.96 4.86
C ARG A 201 -3.35 -1.02 6.02
N MET A 202 -4.59 -0.51 6.11
CA MET A 202 -5.00 0.33 7.24
C MET A 202 -4.96 -0.40 8.60
N THR A 203 -5.35 -1.68 8.63
CA THR A 203 -5.33 -2.49 9.86
C THR A 203 -3.89 -2.88 10.20
N TRP A 204 -3.14 -3.35 9.21
CA TRP A 204 -1.73 -3.71 9.27
C TRP A 204 -0.87 -2.54 9.76
N GLY A 205 -1.04 -1.35 9.19
CA GLY A 205 -0.24 -0.18 9.52
C GLY A 205 -0.58 0.44 10.88
N LYS A 206 -1.85 0.39 11.31
CA LYS A 206 -2.22 0.86 12.65
C LYS A 206 -1.69 -0.06 13.77
N ALA A 207 -1.52 -1.34 13.49
CA ALA A 207 -1.02 -2.29 14.48
C ALA A 207 0.44 -2.04 14.87
N ILE A 208 1.27 -1.53 13.96
CA ILE A 208 2.72 -1.27 14.19
C ILE A 208 2.98 -0.36 15.39
N HIS A 209 2.05 0.55 15.72
CA HIS A 209 2.13 1.41 16.90
C HIS A 209 2.28 0.62 18.20
N HIS A 210 1.58 -0.52 18.31
CA HIS A 210 1.59 -1.34 19.53
C HIS A 210 2.89 -2.13 19.73
N TRP A 211 3.76 -2.18 18.72
CA TRP A 211 5.01 -2.93 18.75
C TRP A 211 6.27 -2.09 18.61
N SER A 212 6.12 -0.77 18.59
CA SER A 212 7.20 0.21 18.42
C SER A 212 7.28 1.13 19.64
N ALA A 213 8.48 1.55 20.01
CA ALA A 213 8.75 2.36 21.19
C ALA A 213 8.28 3.82 21.03
N SER A 214 8.21 4.34 19.80
CA SER A 214 7.75 5.69 19.50
C SER A 214 6.95 5.76 18.19
N PRO A 215 6.16 6.83 17.97
CA PRO A 215 5.53 7.11 16.69
C PRO A 215 6.53 7.22 15.54
N GLU A 216 7.71 7.79 15.80
CA GLU A 216 8.79 7.93 14.83
C GLU A 216 9.32 6.55 14.38
N GLU A 217 9.60 5.66 15.34
CA GLU A 217 10.03 4.28 15.04
C GLU A 217 8.92 3.49 14.34
N ALA A 218 7.66 3.67 14.76
CA ALA A 218 6.51 3.07 14.09
C ALA A 218 6.41 3.50 12.62
N LEU A 219 6.66 4.78 12.33
CA LEU A 219 6.62 5.33 10.98
C LEU A 219 7.76 4.75 10.12
N GLU A 220 8.98 4.76 10.65
CA GLU A 220 10.17 4.21 9.99
C GLU A 220 9.98 2.72 9.63
N ARG A 221 9.53 1.91 10.59
CA ARG A 221 9.27 0.48 10.37
C ARG A 221 8.18 0.26 9.33
N LEU A 222 7.08 1.03 9.39
CA LEU A 222 5.98 0.87 8.45
C LEU A 222 6.39 1.27 7.03
N GLU A 223 7.15 2.35 6.89
CA GLU A 223 7.75 2.78 5.63
C GLU A 223 8.69 1.71 5.08
N HIS A 224 9.63 1.21 5.90
CA HIS A 224 10.56 0.15 5.51
C HIS A 224 9.83 -1.08 4.96
N LEU A 225 8.87 -1.63 5.73
CA LEU A 225 8.12 -2.81 5.31
C LEU A 225 7.33 -2.57 4.02
N ASN A 226 6.71 -1.39 3.87
CA ASN A 226 5.94 -1.05 2.68
C ASN A 226 6.85 -0.88 1.45
N ASN A 227 7.95 -0.14 1.58
CA ASN A 227 8.85 0.17 0.47
C ASN A 227 9.68 -1.04 0.04
N LYS A 228 10.01 -1.94 0.99
CA LYS A 228 10.75 -3.17 0.71
C LYS A 228 9.92 -4.21 -0.03
N TYR A 229 8.64 -4.35 0.31
CA TYR A 229 7.83 -5.48 -0.19
C TYR A 229 6.68 -5.07 -1.13
N ALA A 230 6.10 -3.88 -1.02
CA ALA A 230 4.97 -3.51 -1.87
C ALA A 230 5.45 -3.05 -3.26
N LEU A 231 4.90 -3.66 -4.33
CA LEU A 231 5.19 -3.25 -5.72
C LEU A 231 4.71 -1.81 -6.02
N ASP A 232 3.77 -1.30 -5.23
CA ASP A 232 3.28 0.08 -5.26
C ASP A 232 3.81 0.94 -4.09
N GLY A 233 4.87 0.47 -3.42
CA GLY A 233 5.62 1.19 -2.40
C GLY A 233 6.50 2.28 -2.99
N SER A 234 7.21 3.02 -2.12
CA SER A 234 8.13 4.11 -2.50
C SER A 234 7.49 5.16 -3.42
N ALA A 235 6.19 5.37 -3.25
CA ALA A 235 5.36 6.20 -4.14
C ALA A 235 4.59 7.26 -3.34
N PRO A 236 4.37 8.47 -3.87
CA PRO A 236 3.63 9.52 -3.16
C PRO A 236 2.26 9.11 -2.58
N PRO A 237 1.40 8.35 -3.31
CA PRO A 237 0.16 7.84 -2.72
C PRO A 237 0.38 6.84 -1.58
N SER A 238 1.48 6.08 -1.62
CA SER A 238 1.83 5.09 -0.60
C SER A 238 2.20 5.77 0.72
N TYR A 239 3.00 6.85 0.67
CA TYR A 239 3.28 7.69 1.84
C TYR A 239 2.02 8.27 2.49
N VAL A 240 1.06 8.73 1.68
CA VAL A 240 -0.24 9.20 2.21
C VAL A 240 -1.00 8.08 2.92
N GLY A 241 -0.98 6.85 2.39
CA GLY A 241 -1.57 5.68 3.03
C GLY A 241 -0.91 5.31 4.36
N ILE A 242 0.42 5.39 4.43
CA ILE A 242 1.21 5.21 5.66
C ILE A 242 0.79 6.27 6.69
N LEU A 243 0.87 7.55 6.33
CA LEU A 243 0.53 8.66 7.23
C LEU A 243 -0.92 8.63 7.72
N TRP A 244 -1.86 8.09 6.93
CA TRP A 244 -3.23 7.89 7.37
C TRP A 244 -3.34 7.00 8.61
N CYS A 245 -2.45 6.02 8.75
CA CYS A 245 -2.39 5.17 9.94
C CYS A 245 -2.04 5.98 11.22
N PHE A 246 -1.40 7.14 11.07
CA PHE A 246 -0.98 8.06 12.13
C PHE A 246 -1.92 9.27 12.28
N GLY A 247 -3.08 9.29 11.60
CA GLY A 247 -4.05 10.40 11.65
C GLY A 247 -3.86 11.45 10.55
N GLY A 248 -2.96 11.22 9.59
CA GLY A 248 -2.85 12.02 8.37
C GLY A 248 -4.15 11.94 7.55
N PHE A 249 -4.61 13.07 7.02
CA PHE A 249 -5.82 13.13 6.17
C PHE A 249 -7.11 12.57 6.81
N ASP A 250 -7.13 12.44 8.14
CA ASP A 250 -8.27 11.97 8.92
C ASP A 250 -8.62 12.99 10.03
N SER A 251 -9.68 12.71 10.78
CA SER A 251 -10.11 13.45 11.95
C SER A 251 -9.83 12.67 13.25
N PRO A 252 -9.73 13.37 14.40
CA PRO A 252 -9.76 12.71 15.70
C PRO A 252 -10.96 11.77 15.87
N SER A 253 -10.77 10.71 16.65
CA SER A 253 -11.83 9.81 17.09
C SER A 253 -12.85 10.57 17.94
N LYS A 254 -14.14 10.41 17.63
CA LYS A 254 -15.23 10.94 18.47
C LYS A 254 -15.55 10.05 19.68
N ARG A 255 -14.96 8.86 19.76
CA ARG A 255 -15.20 7.87 20.83
C ARG A 255 -14.25 8.00 22.01
N GLY A 256 -13.43 9.05 22.03
CA GLY A 256 -12.37 9.24 23.01
C GLY A 256 -11.03 8.67 22.56
N GLU A 257 -10.06 8.76 23.46
CA GLU A 257 -8.70 8.28 23.26
C GLU A 257 -8.55 6.82 23.67
N VAL A 258 -7.63 6.10 23.02
CA VAL A 258 -7.26 4.72 23.37
C VAL A 258 -5.76 4.63 23.67
N PRO A 259 -5.31 3.62 24.42
CA PRO A 259 -3.88 3.42 24.66
C PRO A 259 -3.07 3.36 23.37
N VAL A 260 -1.85 3.90 23.41
CA VAL A 260 -0.85 4.01 22.32
C VAL A 260 -1.26 4.93 21.18
N LEU A 261 -2.48 4.82 20.65
CA LEU A 261 -2.94 5.60 19.49
C LEU A 261 -3.55 6.96 19.86
N GLY A 262 -3.93 7.14 21.12
CA GLY A 262 -4.63 8.33 21.58
C GLY A 262 -5.93 8.55 20.81
N SER A 263 -6.11 9.74 20.25
CA SER A 263 -7.26 10.14 19.43
C SER A 263 -7.22 9.62 17.99
N VAL A 264 -6.16 8.94 17.54
CA VAL A 264 -6.11 8.33 16.21
C VAL A 264 -7.12 7.18 16.16
N LYS A 265 -7.98 7.13 15.13
CA LYS A 265 -9.02 6.10 15.02
C LYS A 265 -8.40 4.70 15.05
N PRO A 266 -8.77 3.84 16.02
CA PRO A 266 -8.21 2.50 16.13
C PRO A 266 -8.83 1.57 15.09
N LYS A 267 -8.05 0.57 14.69
CA LYS A 267 -8.52 -0.51 13.83
C LYS A 267 -7.84 -1.83 14.24
N PRO A 268 -8.16 -2.36 15.44
CA PRO A 268 -7.44 -3.49 16.00
C PRO A 268 -7.60 -4.71 15.09
N VAL A 269 -6.50 -5.45 14.91
CA VAL A 269 -6.45 -6.65 14.06
C VAL A 269 -7.48 -7.66 14.54
N SER A 270 -7.56 -7.87 15.85
CA SER A 270 -8.54 -8.72 16.51
C SER A 270 -10.00 -8.33 16.30
N ALA A 271 -10.34 -7.12 15.84
CA ALA A 271 -11.73 -6.74 15.51
C ALA A 271 -12.05 -6.90 14.01
N TYR A 272 -11.08 -7.27 13.18
CA TYR A 272 -11.29 -7.43 11.75
C TYR A 272 -11.95 -8.78 11.44
N ARG A 273 -13.29 -8.84 11.54
CA ARG A 273 -14.08 -10.07 11.40
C ARG A 273 -14.28 -10.57 9.96
N ARG A 274 -13.94 -9.76 8.95
CA ARG A 274 -14.23 -10.07 7.54
C ARG A 274 -13.31 -11.12 6.91
N VAL A 275 -12.14 -11.35 7.50
CA VAL A 275 -11.16 -12.30 6.97
C VAL A 275 -10.40 -12.95 8.12
N SER A 276 -10.15 -14.25 8.02
CA SER A 276 -9.23 -14.96 8.92
C SER A 276 -7.84 -15.06 8.30
N ALA A 277 -6.83 -15.31 9.14
CA ALA A 277 -5.46 -15.55 8.69
C ALA A 277 -5.40 -16.66 7.63
N GLN A 278 -6.09 -17.77 7.87
CA GLN A 278 -6.10 -18.92 6.95
C GLN A 278 -6.82 -18.59 5.63
N ALA A 279 -7.92 -17.85 5.66
CA ALA A 279 -8.63 -17.45 4.44
C ALA A 279 -7.76 -16.52 3.57
N LEU A 280 -7.05 -15.59 4.20
CA LEU A 280 -6.14 -14.68 3.50
C LEU A 280 -4.95 -15.43 2.86
N LEU A 281 -4.33 -16.35 3.60
CA LEU A 281 -3.22 -17.15 3.07
C LEU A 281 -3.67 -18.06 1.91
N ARG A 282 -4.81 -18.75 2.07
CA ARG A 282 -5.38 -19.61 1.02
C ARG A 282 -5.69 -18.85 -0.26
N LYS A 283 -6.21 -17.62 -0.17
CA LYS A 283 -6.44 -16.75 -1.33
C LYS A 283 -5.19 -16.62 -2.19
N HIS A 284 -4.02 -16.53 -1.57
CA HIS A 284 -2.74 -16.36 -2.25
C HIS A 284 -2.01 -17.69 -2.52
N GLY A 285 -2.67 -18.84 -2.33
CA GLY A 285 -2.05 -20.16 -2.49
C GLY A 285 -0.98 -20.45 -1.42
N LEU A 286 -1.00 -19.74 -0.29
CA LEU A 286 -0.01 -19.86 0.78
C LEU A 286 -0.49 -20.83 1.87
N SER A 287 0.43 -21.60 2.43
CA SER A 287 0.15 -22.48 3.56
C SER A 287 0.19 -21.71 4.87
N SER A 288 -0.68 -22.08 5.82
CA SER A 288 -0.67 -21.56 7.19
C SER A 288 0.36 -22.22 8.10
N LYS A 289 1.23 -23.11 7.57
CA LYS A 289 2.26 -23.74 8.39
C LYS A 289 3.19 -22.65 8.94
N PRO A 290 3.36 -22.57 10.28
CA PRO A 290 4.28 -21.61 10.88
C PRO A 290 5.67 -21.78 10.30
N ALA A 291 6.35 -20.68 10.01
CA ALA A 291 7.80 -20.69 9.76
C ALA A 291 8.48 -21.27 11.02
N GLY A 292 8.79 -22.58 11.01
CA GLY A 292 9.43 -23.26 12.14
C GLY A 292 9.08 -24.73 12.37
N GLN A 293 7.98 -25.26 11.80
CA GLN A 293 7.73 -26.71 11.84
C GLN A 293 8.02 -27.33 10.47
N LEU A 294 9.27 -27.76 10.29
CA LEU A 294 9.59 -28.82 9.34
C LEU A 294 8.64 -29.99 9.61
N SER A 295 7.95 -30.49 8.58
CA SER A 295 7.15 -31.71 8.75
C SER A 295 8.07 -32.85 9.18
N VAL A 296 7.57 -33.79 9.98
CA VAL A 296 8.31 -35.02 10.33
C VAL A 296 8.84 -35.71 9.06
N ILE A 297 8.11 -35.61 7.94
CA ILE A 297 8.54 -36.10 6.62
C ILE A 297 9.80 -35.38 6.10
N SER A 298 9.92 -34.06 6.26
CA SER A 298 11.12 -33.30 5.86
C SER A 298 12.33 -33.52 6.76
N LEU A 299 12.13 -33.94 8.02
CA LEU A 299 13.19 -34.39 8.92
C LEU A 299 13.67 -35.81 8.56
N LEU A 300 12.75 -36.71 8.22
CA LEU A 300 13.09 -38.08 7.80
C LEU A 300 13.83 -38.12 6.46
N GLN A 301 13.52 -37.20 5.54
CA GLN A 301 14.22 -37.11 4.25
C GLN A 301 15.64 -36.52 4.33
N ARG A 302 15.99 -35.86 5.44
CA ARG A 302 17.36 -35.35 5.69
C ARG A 302 18.25 -36.34 6.45
N GLY A 303 17.69 -37.41 7.02
CA GLY A 303 18.43 -38.45 7.75
C GLY A 303 18.84 -39.67 6.94
N SER A 304 18.57 -39.69 5.63
CA SER A 304 18.91 -40.82 4.72
C SER A 304 19.88 -40.43 3.59
N ARG A 305 20.84 -39.54 3.87
CA ARG A 305 22.02 -39.34 3.03
C ARG A 305 23.28 -39.40 3.87
#